data_AF-A0A0F9N622-F1
#
_entry.id   AF-A0A0F9N622-F1
#
_cell.length_a   1.000
_cell.length_b   1.000
_cell.length_c   1.000
_cell.angle_alpha   90.00
_cell.angle_beta   90.00
_cell.angle_gamma   90.00
#
_symmetry.space_group_name_H-M   'P 1'
#
loop_
_entity.id
_entity.type
_entity.pdbx_description
1 polymer ?
#
loop_
_entity_poly.entity_id
_entity_poly.type
_entity_poly.pdbx_seq_one_letter_code
_entity_poly.pdbx_strand_id
1 'polypeptide(L)'
;LEKAYLPHLILGTCNPVFADKVLSVDQHISLMLPCNVSIRELANKNIEVAMVNPLEAMKPIGNPAIIGYAKEVNAKLIHVLDNL
;
A
#
# COMPACT_ATOMS: atom_id res chain seq x y z
N LEU A 1 17.16 17.35 -12.76
CA LEU A 1 17.70 16.95 -11.45
C LEU A 1 18.79 15.91 -11.72
N GLU A 2 20.06 16.27 -11.60
CA GLU A 2 21.18 15.35 -11.82
C GLU A 2 21.36 14.44 -10.59
N LYS A 3 20.54 13.40 -10.47
CA LYS A 3 20.56 12.45 -9.35
C LYS A 3 20.67 11.02 -9.87
N ALA A 4 21.61 10.27 -9.30
CA ALA A 4 21.71 8.83 -9.49
C ALA A 4 20.91 8.11 -8.40
N TYR A 5 19.91 7.33 -8.81
CA TYR A 5 19.17 6.43 -7.92
C TYR A 5 19.67 5.00 -8.13
N LEU A 6 19.79 4.24 -7.03
CA LEU A 6 19.95 2.79 -7.11
C LEU A 6 18.69 2.16 -7.73
N PRO A 7 18.77 0.90 -8.23
CA PRO A 7 17.62 0.19 -8.77
C PRO A 7 16.40 0.28 -7.86
N HIS A 8 15.26 0.66 -8.47
CA HIS A 8 14.03 0.97 -7.76
C HIS A 8 12.82 0.55 -8.59
N LEU A 9 11.88 -0.14 -7.96
CA LEU A 9 10.64 -0.60 -8.57
C LEU A 9 9.46 -0.26 -7.65
N ILE A 10 8.40 0.30 -8.24
CA ILE A 10 7.14 0.57 -7.54
C ILE A 10 6.07 -0.32 -8.16
N LEU A 11 5.44 -1.16 -7.34
CA LEU A 11 4.36 -2.04 -7.73
C LEU A 11 3.04 -1.54 -7.15
N GLY A 12 2.01 -1.47 -7.98
CA GLY A 12 0.63 -1.29 -7.53
C GLY A 12 -0.01 -2.65 -7.24
N THR A 13 -0.27 -2.96 -5.97
CA THR A 13 -0.91 -4.23 -5.57
C THR A 13 -2.36 -4.01 -5.16
N CYS A 14 -3.27 -4.84 -5.66
CA CYS A 14 -4.70 -4.68 -5.41
C CYS A 14 -5.35 -6.02 -5.09
N ASN A 15 -6.13 -6.05 -4.02
CA ASN A 15 -7.10 -7.11 -3.78
C ASN A 15 -8.47 -6.63 -4.30
N PRO A 16 -9.01 -7.22 -5.38
CA PRO A 16 -10.24 -6.73 -6.01
C PRO A 16 -11.46 -6.80 -5.09
N VAL A 17 -11.53 -7.79 -4.20
CA VAL A 17 -12.65 -7.93 -3.24
C VAL A 17 -12.67 -6.79 -2.23
N PHE A 18 -11.50 -6.33 -1.76
CA PHE A 18 -11.44 -5.17 -0.86
C PHE A 18 -11.62 -3.85 -1.61
N ALA A 19 -11.08 -3.74 -2.82
CA ALA A 19 -11.27 -2.56 -3.65
C ALA A 19 -12.75 -2.30 -3.93
N ASP A 20 -13.50 -3.34 -4.31
CA ASP A 20 -14.95 -3.27 -4.52
C ASP A 20 -15.71 -2.78 -3.28
N LYS A 21 -15.40 -3.34 -2.10
CA LYS A 21 -16.00 -2.93 -0.82
C LYS A 21 -15.77 -1.45 -0.52
N VAL A 22 -14.54 -0.96 -0.65
CA VAL A 22 -14.24 0.44 -0.32
C VAL A 22 -14.78 1.42 -1.36
N LEU A 23 -14.73 1.06 -2.65
CA LEU A 23 -15.29 1.86 -3.73
C LEU A 23 -16.81 1.98 -3.63
N SER A 24 -17.48 0.95 -3.09
CA SER A 24 -18.92 0.96 -2.82
C SER A 24 -19.31 1.89 -1.68
N VAL A 25 -18.37 2.24 -0.78
CA VAL A 25 -18.60 3.18 0.32
C VAL A 25 -18.35 4.62 -0.12
N ASP A 26 -17.21 4.87 -0.77
CA ASP A 26 -16.86 6.18 -1.32
C ASP A 26 -15.98 5.99 -2.56
N GLN A 27 -16.46 6.42 -3.73
CA GLN A 27 -15.74 6.29 -4.98
C GLN A 27 -14.44 7.12 -5.01
N HIS A 28 -14.34 8.21 -4.24
CA HIS A 28 -13.12 9.02 -4.18
C HIS A 28 -11.94 8.27 -3.56
N ILE A 29 -12.18 7.14 -2.88
CA ILE A 29 -11.10 6.28 -2.37
C ILE A 29 -10.22 5.71 -3.48
N SER A 30 -10.67 5.73 -4.74
CA SER A 30 -9.85 5.35 -5.89
C SER A 30 -8.53 6.11 -5.97
N LEU A 31 -8.46 7.32 -5.40
CA LEU A 31 -7.23 8.12 -5.30
C LEU A 31 -6.18 7.54 -4.33
N MET A 32 -6.60 6.65 -3.43
CA MET A 32 -5.75 5.97 -2.45
C MET A 32 -5.46 4.51 -2.85
N LEU A 33 -5.96 4.07 -3.99
CA LEU A 33 -5.71 2.75 -4.56
C LEU A 33 -4.72 2.87 -5.73
N PRO A 34 -3.90 1.84 -6.03
CA PRO A 34 -3.75 0.57 -5.30
C PRO A 34 -2.82 0.68 -4.07
N CYS A 35 -2.65 -0.42 -3.33
CA CYS A 35 -1.64 -0.49 -2.27
C CYS A 35 -0.24 -0.53 -2.91
N ASN A 36 0.51 0.57 -2.79
CA ASN A 36 1.84 0.69 -3.35
C ASN A 36 2.87 -0.14 -2.55
N VAL A 37 3.76 -0.80 -3.28
CA VAL A 37 4.92 -1.53 -2.76
C VAL A 37 6.18 -0.99 -3.43
N SER A 38 7.16 -0.56 -2.65
CA SER A 38 8.47 -0.13 -3.12
C SER A 38 9.47 -1.26 -2.89
N ILE A 39 10.22 -1.61 -3.94
CA ILE A 39 11.34 -2.53 -3.90
C ILE A 39 12.57 -1.75 -4.35
N ARG A 40 13.56 -1.59 -3.47
CA ARG A 40 14.76 -0.80 -3.78
C ARG A 40 16.03 -1.45 -3.30
N GLU A 41 17.08 -1.28 -4.06
CA GLU A 41 18.44 -1.63 -3.64
C GLU A 41 18.99 -0.56 -2.67
N LEU A 42 19.62 -1.02 -1.59
CA LEU A 42 20.31 -0.20 -0.61
C LEU A 42 21.81 -0.14 -0.90
N ALA A 43 22.52 0.83 -0.31
CA ALA A 43 23.97 1.02 -0.52
C ALA A 43 24.82 -0.20 -0.13
N ASN A 44 24.30 -1.07 0.75
CA ASN A 44 24.95 -2.33 1.15
C ASN A 44 24.55 -3.54 0.28
N LYS A 45 23.91 -3.31 -0.87
CA LYS A 45 23.37 -4.33 -1.80
C LYS A 45 22.20 -5.17 -1.26
N ASN A 46 21.67 -4.86 -0.06
CA ASN A 46 20.43 -5.47 0.40
C ASN A 46 19.24 -4.90 -0.37
N ILE A 47 18.19 -5.71 -0.50
CA ILE A 47 16.91 -5.26 -1.06
C ILE A 47 15.97 -4.91 0.09
N GLU A 48 15.43 -3.70 0.05
CA GLU A 48 14.36 -3.28 0.94
C GLU A 48 13.01 -3.42 0.21
N VAL A 49 12.06 -4.07 0.88
CA VAL A 49 10.66 -4.12 0.44
C VAL A 49 9.83 -3.34 1.45
N ALA A 50 9.13 -2.32 0.98
CA ALA A 50 8.26 -1.47 1.80
C ALA A 50 6.86 -1.42 1.20
N MET A 51 5.83 -1.63 2.02
CA MET A 51 4.43 -1.53 1.60
C MET A 51 3.78 -0.30 2.24
N VAL A 52 2.83 0.31 1.54
CA VAL A 52 1.99 1.36 2.13
C VAL A 52 1.22 0.81 3.32
N ASN A 53 1.08 1.61 4.38
CA ASN A 53 0.16 1.31 5.47
C ASN A 53 -1.23 1.89 5.12
N PRO A 54 -2.22 1.06 4.74
CA PRO A 54 -3.54 1.55 4.34
C PRO A 54 -4.30 2.21 5.50
N LEU A 55 -4.05 1.83 6.76
CA LEU A 55 -4.65 2.49 7.92
C LEU A 55 -4.21 3.95 8.02
N GLU A 56 -2.96 4.25 7.72
CA GLU A 56 -2.46 5.62 7.73
C GLU A 56 -2.86 6.37 6.46
N ALA A 57 -2.75 5.73 5.30
CA ALA A 57 -3.05 6.35 4.01
C ALA A 57 -4.52 6.76 3.86
N MET A 58 -5.45 5.97 4.43
CA MET A 58 -6.89 6.21 4.30
C MET A 58 -7.49 7.09 5.41
N LYS A 59 -6.73 7.41 6.47
CA LYS A 59 -7.18 8.31 7.56
C LYS A 59 -7.82 9.62 7.09
N PRO A 60 -7.27 10.33 6.08
CA PRO A 60 -7.82 11.61 5.63
C PRO A 60 -9.26 11.53 5.11
N ILE A 61 -9.75 10.34 4.75
CA ILE A 61 -11.12 10.15 4.25
C ILE A 61 -12.14 10.28 5.40
N GLY A 62 -11.74 10.00 6.65
CA GLY A 62 -12.58 10.21 7.82
C GLY A 62 -13.83 9.31 7.92
N ASN A 63 -13.95 8.28 7.08
CA ASN A 63 -15.09 7.36 7.09
C ASN A 63 -14.79 6.09 7.92
N PRO A 64 -15.51 5.84 9.03
CA PRO A 64 -15.27 4.70 9.90
C PRO A 64 -15.38 3.32 9.22
N ALA A 65 -16.26 3.18 8.22
CA ALA A 65 -16.42 1.92 7.49
C ALA A 65 -15.14 1.56 6.71
N ILE A 66 -14.49 2.56 6.13
CA ILE A 66 -13.22 2.39 5.40
C ILE A 66 -12.09 1.99 6.35
N ILE A 67 -12.05 2.53 7.58
CA ILE A 67 -11.03 2.19 8.57
C ILE A 67 -11.08 0.69 8.92
N GLY A 68 -12.28 0.12 9.01
CA GLY A 68 -12.46 -1.32 9.22
C GLY A 68 -11.80 -2.17 8.14
N TYR A 69 -12.08 -1.86 6.87
CA TYR A 69 -11.47 -2.54 5.73
C TYR A 69 -9.95 -2.31 5.64
N ALA A 70 -9.50 -1.08 5.89
CA ALA A 70 -8.07 -0.75 5.91
C ALA A 70 -7.31 -1.57 6.96
N LYS A 71 -7.92 -1.85 8.12
CA LYS A 71 -7.33 -2.71 9.17
C LYS A 71 -7.12 -4.14 8.68
N GLU A 72 -8.13 -4.71 8.03
CA GLU A 72 -8.06 -6.07 7.48
C GLU A 72 -7.01 -6.18 6.37
N VAL A 73 -6.96 -5.20 5.47
CA VAL A 73 -5.94 -5.15 4.40
C VAL A 73 -4.55 -5.00 5.01
N ASN A 74 -4.37 -4.12 6.00
CA ASN A 74 -3.09 -3.93 6.67
C ASN A 74 -2.55 -5.25 7.27
N ALA A 75 -3.41 -6.02 7.94
CA ALA A 75 -3.02 -7.32 8.49
C ALA A 75 -2.56 -8.30 7.41
N LYS A 76 -3.19 -8.28 6.23
CA LYS A 76 -2.78 -9.11 5.08
C LYS A 76 -1.44 -8.66 4.51
N LEU A 77 -1.19 -7.35 4.40
CA LEU A 77 0.09 -6.83 3.92
C LEU A 77 1.23 -7.17 4.90
N ILE A 78 1.00 -7.05 6.21
CA ILE A 78 1.97 -7.48 7.24
C ILE A 78 2.27 -8.98 7.09
N HIS A 79 1.24 -9.81 6.92
CA HIS A 79 1.46 -11.24 6.72
C HIS A 79 2.30 -11.56 5.47
N VAL A 80 2.16 -10.80 4.38
CA VAL A 80 3.02 -10.95 3.21
C VAL A 80 4.47 -10.59 3.55
N LEU A 81 4.70 -9.49 4.25
CA LEU A 81 6.05 -9.07 4.67
C LEU A 81 6.72 -10.08 5.60
N ASP A 82 5.97 -10.68 6.52
CA ASP A 82 6.48 -11.69 7.46
C ASP A 82 6.90 -13.00 6.78
N ASN A 83 6.52 -13.21 5.51
CA ASN A 83 6.80 -14.41 4.73
C ASN A 83 7.72 -14.15 3.52
N LEU A 84 8.43 -13.01 3.49
CA LEU A 84 9.51 -12.72 2.53
C LEU A 84 10.82 -13.39 2.95
#